data_AF-A0A2E2B3A6-F1
#
_entry.id   AF-A0A2E2B3A6-F1
#
_cell.length_a   1.000
_cell.length_b   1.000
_cell.length_c   1.000
_cell.angle_alpha   90.00
_cell.angle_beta   90.00
_cell.angle_gamma   90.00
#
_symmetry.space_group_name_H-M   'P 1'
#
loop_
_entity.id
_entity.type
_entity.pdbx_description
1 polymer ?
#
loop_
_entity_poly.entity_id
_entity_poly.type
_entity_poly.pdbx_seq_one_letter_code
_entity_poly.pdbx_strand_id
1 'polypeptide(L)'
;MKALRSRIDRILEVVLSSLMGLMVINVLWQVFSRYVLSQPSSFTDELARYLLIWIGLLGASYASGKGLHLAMSLFHDKFKGKGRLRMDMGLEALVIIFALTVLVIGGGRLVYLTFYLGQISSALGLPLGFVYIIIPISGFFFIFYSVDNILSIKKSENDG
;
A
#
# COMPACT_ATOMS: atom_id res chain seq x y z
N MET A 1 13.11 12.59 -12.07
CA MET A 1 12.07 11.80 -11.37
C MET A 1 11.22 10.92 -12.29
N LYS A 2 10.73 11.40 -13.46
CA LYS A 2 9.85 10.61 -14.34
C LYS A 2 10.36 9.18 -14.67
N ALA A 3 11.64 9.03 -15.01
CA ALA A 3 12.24 7.71 -15.29
C ALA A 3 12.27 6.80 -14.04
N LEU A 4 12.58 7.34 -12.87
CA LEU A 4 12.60 6.59 -11.60
C LEU A 4 11.19 6.15 -11.20
N ARG A 5 10.21 7.05 -11.27
CA ARG A 5 8.79 6.75 -11.02
C ARG A 5 8.28 5.65 -11.93
N SER A 6 8.54 5.75 -13.24
CA SER A 6 8.11 4.71 -14.19
C SER A 6 8.67 3.32 -13.89
N ARG A 7 9.91 3.24 -13.38
CA ARG A 7 10.51 1.97 -12.97
C ARG A 7 9.85 1.41 -11.71
N ILE A 8 9.64 2.25 -10.71
CA ILE A 8 8.97 1.86 -9.45
C ILE A 8 7.55 1.41 -9.73
N ASP A 9 6.80 2.15 -10.55
CA ASP A 9 5.45 1.82 -10.98
C ASP A 9 5.41 0.45 -11.65
N ARG A 10 6.35 0.18 -12.57
CA ARG A 10 6.41 -1.11 -13.26
C ARG A 10 6.72 -2.27 -12.33
N ILE A 11 7.62 -2.07 -11.38
CA ILE A 11 7.96 -3.08 -10.37
C ILE A 11 6.75 -3.36 -9.49
N LEU A 12 6.10 -2.32 -8.95
CA LEU A 12 4.91 -2.46 -8.11
C LEU A 12 3.76 -3.12 -8.88
N GLU A 13 3.55 -2.76 -10.13
CA GLU A 13 2.52 -3.39 -11.00
C GLU A 13 2.77 -4.89 -11.17
N VAL A 14 4.01 -5.30 -11.47
CA VAL A 14 4.37 -6.72 -11.62
C VAL A 14 4.21 -7.46 -10.29
N VAL A 15 4.67 -6.87 -9.18
CA VAL A 15 4.55 -7.46 -7.84
C VAL A 15 3.08 -7.61 -7.45
N LEU A 16 2.26 -6.57 -7.59
CA LEU A 16 0.83 -6.59 -7.28
C LEU A 16 0.07 -7.61 -8.12
N SER A 17 0.36 -7.67 -9.42
CA SER A 17 -0.27 -8.65 -10.33
C SER A 17 0.08 -10.08 -9.94
N SER A 18 1.35 -10.32 -9.56
CA SER A 18 1.82 -11.62 -9.11
C SER A 18 1.17 -12.04 -7.79
N LEU A 19 1.11 -11.12 -6.81
CA LEU A 19 0.45 -11.35 -5.52
C LEU A 19 -1.05 -11.63 -5.70
N MET A 20 -1.72 -10.90 -6.60
CA MET A 20 -3.12 -11.11 -6.92
C MET A 20 -3.34 -12.50 -7.55
N GLY A 21 -2.49 -12.91 -8.50
CA GLY A 21 -2.55 -14.26 -9.07
C GLY A 21 -2.36 -15.36 -8.02
N LEU A 22 -1.39 -15.19 -7.12
CA LEU A 22 -1.18 -16.11 -6.00
C LEU A 22 -2.39 -16.16 -5.06
N MET A 23 -3.00 -15.02 -4.76
CA MET A 23 -4.20 -14.96 -3.91
C MET A 23 -5.37 -15.71 -4.55
N VAL A 24 -5.59 -15.54 -5.86
CA VAL A 24 -6.64 -16.27 -6.59
C VAL A 24 -6.42 -17.78 -6.51
N ILE A 25 -5.20 -18.25 -6.80
CA ILE A 25 -4.86 -19.68 -6.71
C ILE A 25 -5.09 -20.22 -5.29
N ASN A 26 -4.68 -19.46 -4.28
CA ASN A 26 -4.83 -19.83 -2.88
C ASN A 26 -6.30 -19.94 -2.46
N VAL A 27 -7.15 -18.98 -2.86
CA VAL A 27 -8.59 -19.03 -2.57
C VAL A 27 -9.27 -20.17 -3.33
N LEU A 28 -8.89 -20.44 -4.58
CA LEU A 28 -9.40 -21.59 -5.33
C LEU A 28 -9.03 -22.90 -4.64
N TRP A 29 -7.80 -23.04 -4.15
CA TRP A 29 -7.38 -24.20 -3.37
C TRP A 29 -8.17 -24.34 -2.07
N GLN A 30 -8.39 -23.24 -1.35
CA GLN A 30 -9.17 -23.20 -0.12
C GLN A 30 -10.61 -23.71 -0.35
N VAL A 31 -11.26 -23.25 -1.42
CA VAL A 31 -12.60 -23.71 -1.82
C VAL A 31 -12.54 -25.20 -2.18
N PHE A 32 -11.58 -25.62 -2.99
CA PHE A 32 -11.41 -27.02 -3.36
C PHE A 32 -11.23 -27.92 -2.13
N SER A 33 -10.34 -27.57 -1.20
CA SER A 33 -10.08 -28.39 -0.01
C SER A 33 -11.31 -28.48 0.89
N ARG A 34 -12.08 -27.39 1.01
CA ARG A 34 -13.27 -27.37 1.85
C ARG A 34 -14.41 -28.21 1.28
N TYR A 35 -14.65 -28.12 -0.03
CA TYR A 35 -15.81 -28.76 -0.65
C TYR A 35 -15.52 -30.16 -1.20
N VAL A 36 -14.27 -30.45 -1.58
CA VAL A 36 -13.88 -31.75 -2.15
C VAL A 36 -13.22 -32.65 -1.11
N LEU A 37 -12.26 -32.11 -0.35
CA LEU A 37 -11.54 -32.88 0.67
C LEU A 37 -12.26 -32.91 2.02
N SER A 38 -13.35 -32.14 2.18
CA SER A 38 -14.08 -31.95 3.45
C SER A 38 -13.18 -31.55 4.64
N GLN A 39 -11.99 -31.01 4.35
CA GLN A 39 -11.00 -30.58 5.31
C GLN A 39 -10.61 -29.13 5.00
N PRO A 40 -11.12 -28.15 5.78
CA PRO A 40 -10.75 -26.76 5.57
C PRO A 40 -9.26 -26.56 5.85
N SER A 41 -8.55 -25.92 4.92
CA SER A 41 -7.12 -25.67 5.07
C SER A 41 -6.88 -24.34 5.80
N SER A 42 -6.60 -24.42 7.11
CA SER A 42 -6.30 -23.25 7.95
C SER A 42 -5.06 -22.47 7.48
N PHE A 43 -4.13 -23.14 6.81
CA PHE A 43 -2.96 -22.53 6.20
C PHE A 43 -3.34 -21.57 5.07
N THR A 44 -4.22 -21.99 4.16
CA THR A 44 -4.64 -21.14 3.04
C THR A 44 -5.48 -19.94 3.48
N ASP A 45 -6.26 -20.09 4.55
CA ASP A 45 -7.02 -18.98 5.15
C ASP A 45 -6.09 -17.88 5.68
N GLU A 46 -5.02 -18.29 6.36
CA GLU A 46 -4.05 -17.37 6.96
C GLU A 46 -3.17 -16.72 5.88
N LEU A 47 -2.72 -17.49 4.88
CA LEU A 47 -1.99 -16.98 3.72
C LEU A 47 -2.81 -15.97 2.91
N ALA A 48 -4.10 -16.25 2.66
CA ALA A 48 -4.99 -15.34 1.95
C ALA A 48 -5.08 -13.98 2.65
N ARG A 49 -5.16 -14.00 3.99
CA ARG A 49 -5.23 -12.78 4.79
C ARG A 49 -3.94 -11.96 4.69
N TYR A 50 -2.79 -12.62 4.69
CA TYR A 50 -1.50 -11.93 4.54
C TYR A 50 -1.32 -11.35 3.14
N LEU A 51 -1.68 -12.10 2.10
CA LEU A 51 -1.68 -11.61 0.72
C LEU A 51 -2.62 -10.40 0.56
N LEU A 52 -3.80 -10.43 1.17
CA LEU A 52 -4.74 -9.31 1.16
C LEU A 52 -4.12 -8.06 1.81
N ILE A 53 -3.44 -8.20 2.96
CA ILE A 53 -2.75 -7.08 3.62
C ILE A 53 -1.68 -6.49 2.69
N TRP A 54 -0.90 -7.34 2.04
CA TRP A 54 0.17 -6.91 1.14
C TRP A 54 -0.35 -6.19 -0.10
N ILE A 55 -1.34 -6.79 -0.77
CA ILE A 55 -2.01 -6.21 -1.94
C ILE A 55 -2.70 -4.90 -1.56
N GLY A 56 -3.40 -4.86 -0.43
CA GLY A 56 -4.11 -3.67 0.03
C GLY A 56 -3.17 -2.50 0.29
N LEU A 57 -2.08 -2.72 1.02
CA LEU A 57 -1.15 -1.65 1.39
C LEU A 57 -0.27 -1.19 0.21
N LEU A 58 0.32 -2.12 -0.54
CA LEU A 58 1.11 -1.79 -1.73
C LEU A 58 0.22 -1.24 -2.87
N GLY A 59 -0.99 -1.77 -3.02
CA GLY A 59 -1.94 -1.33 -4.02
C GLY A 59 -2.44 0.08 -3.73
N ALA A 60 -2.69 0.39 -2.46
CA ALA A 60 -3.08 1.74 -2.04
C ALA A 60 -1.96 2.77 -2.27
N SER A 61 -0.70 2.42 -1.97
CA SER A 61 0.43 3.32 -2.23
C SER A 61 0.65 3.55 -3.74
N TYR A 62 0.54 2.50 -4.56
CA TYR A 62 0.59 2.61 -6.02
C TYR A 62 -0.56 3.44 -6.59
N ALA A 63 -1.78 3.25 -6.11
CA ALA A 63 -2.95 4.03 -6.55
C ALA A 63 -2.84 5.52 -6.17
N SER A 64 -2.37 5.81 -4.96
CA SER A 64 -2.05 7.18 -4.52
C SER A 64 -1.00 7.82 -5.45
N GLY A 65 0.03 7.06 -5.84
CA GLY A 65 1.01 7.48 -6.83
C GLY A 65 0.44 7.83 -8.19
N LYS A 66 -0.62 7.16 -8.64
CA LYS A 66 -1.32 7.47 -9.91
C LYS A 66 -2.20 8.72 -9.84
N GLY A 67 -2.23 9.43 -8.71
CA GLY A 67 -3.11 10.58 -8.50
C GLY A 67 -4.57 10.17 -8.30
N LEU A 68 -4.84 8.90 -8.00
CA LEU A 68 -6.18 8.38 -7.70
C LEU A 68 -6.60 8.67 -6.25
N HIS A 69 -6.06 9.72 -5.62
CA HIS A 69 -6.65 10.24 -4.40
C HIS A 69 -8.06 10.71 -4.76
N LEU A 70 -9.06 9.88 -4.46
CA LEU A 70 -10.45 10.15 -4.78
C LEU A 70 -10.89 11.55 -4.28
N ALA A 71 -10.31 12.00 -3.17
CA ALA A 71 -10.46 13.36 -2.65
C ALA A 71 -10.00 14.43 -3.67
N MET A 72 -8.81 14.31 -4.26
CA MET A 72 -8.30 15.26 -5.27
C MET A 72 -9.26 15.38 -6.45
N SER A 73 -9.77 14.25 -6.97
CA SER A 73 -10.73 14.27 -8.08
C SER A 73 -12.06 14.93 -7.73
N LEU A 74 -12.59 14.74 -6.51
CA LEU A 74 -13.87 15.31 -6.08
C LEU A 74 -13.79 16.82 -5.79
N PHE A 75 -12.64 17.29 -5.28
CA PHE A 75 -12.44 18.71 -4.97
C PHE A 75 -11.87 19.51 -6.14
N HIS A 76 -11.32 18.84 -7.17
CA HIS A 76 -10.79 19.45 -8.40
C HIS A 76 -11.79 20.36 -9.11
N ASP A 77 -13.08 19.99 -9.07
CA ASP A 77 -14.14 20.67 -9.81
C ASP A 77 -14.70 21.90 -9.06
N LYS A 78 -14.44 22.02 -7.74
CA LYS A 78 -14.99 23.11 -6.91
C LYS A 78 -14.05 24.32 -6.76
N PHE A 79 -12.75 24.16 -6.92
CA PHE A 79 -11.77 25.23 -6.70
C PHE A 79 -10.96 25.54 -7.96
N LYS A 80 -10.84 26.82 -8.32
CA LYS A 80 -10.06 27.31 -9.47
C LYS A 80 -8.82 28.09 -9.01
N GLY A 81 -7.73 27.97 -9.76
CA GLY A 81 -6.51 28.77 -9.59
C GLY A 81 -5.72 28.47 -8.30
N LYS A 82 -5.15 29.51 -7.68
CA LYS A 82 -4.20 29.40 -6.55
C LYS A 82 -4.77 28.73 -5.28
N GLY A 83 -6.10 28.75 -5.10
CA GLY A 83 -6.75 28.07 -3.97
C GLY A 83 -6.68 26.55 -4.07
N ARG A 84 -6.79 26.00 -5.29
CA ARG A 84 -6.66 24.56 -5.56
C ARG A 84 -5.24 24.08 -5.31
N LEU A 85 -4.24 24.85 -5.76
CA LEU A 85 -2.84 24.48 -5.60
C LEU A 85 -2.43 24.37 -4.12
N ARG A 86 -2.91 25.30 -3.27
CA ARG A 86 -2.70 25.23 -1.82
C ARG A 86 -3.40 24.04 -1.17
N MET A 87 -4.60 23.71 -1.61
CA MET A 87 -5.35 22.55 -1.12
C MET A 87 -4.64 21.25 -1.49
N ASP A 88 -4.20 21.12 -2.74
CA ASP A 88 -3.51 19.94 -3.24
C ASP A 88 -2.18 19.71 -2.48
N MET A 89 -1.40 20.78 -2.27
CA MET A 89 -0.20 20.72 -1.43
C MET A 89 -0.49 20.36 0.03
N GLY A 90 -1.59 20.89 0.60
CA GLY A 90 -2.00 20.59 1.97
C GLY A 90 -2.41 19.13 2.16
N LEU A 91 -3.13 18.56 1.18
CA LEU A 91 -3.51 17.15 1.16
C LEU A 91 -2.27 16.25 1.06
N GLU A 92 -1.34 16.54 0.16
CA GLU A 92 -0.11 15.74 0.03
C GLU A 92 0.76 15.84 1.30
N ALA A 93 0.85 17.02 1.92
CA ALA A 93 1.55 17.17 3.20
C ALA A 93 0.89 16.34 4.32
N LEU A 94 -0.44 16.30 4.37
CA LEU A 94 -1.18 15.48 5.33
C LEU A 94 -0.94 13.98 5.09
N VAL A 95 -0.90 13.54 3.83
CA VAL A 95 -0.57 12.15 3.45
C VAL A 95 0.85 11.80 3.91
N ILE A 96 1.83 12.69 3.71
CA ILE A 96 3.21 12.48 4.18
C ILE A 96 3.25 12.34 5.70
N ILE A 97 2.57 13.22 6.44
CA ILE A 97 2.52 13.18 7.91
C ILE A 97 1.89 11.87 8.38
N PHE A 98 0.76 11.48 7.78
CA PHE A 98 0.07 10.23 8.09
C PHE A 98 0.96 9.01 7.79
N ALA A 99 1.57 8.96 6.61
CA ALA A 99 2.44 7.86 6.20
C ALA A 99 3.67 7.75 7.11
N LEU A 100 4.29 8.86 7.50
CA LEU A 100 5.45 8.85 8.38
C LEU A 100 5.08 8.40 9.81
N THR A 101 4.03 8.97 10.39
CA THR A 101 3.65 8.72 11.79
C THR A 101 2.98 7.36 11.97
N VAL A 102 2.01 7.02 11.12
CA VAL A 102 1.19 5.82 11.28
C VAL A 102 1.84 4.61 10.60
N LEU A 103 2.24 4.74 9.33
CA LEU A 103 2.73 3.58 8.57
C LEU A 103 4.21 3.29 8.87
N VAL A 104 5.08 4.29 8.85
CA VAL A 104 6.52 4.08 9.07
C VAL A 104 6.82 3.89 10.56
N ILE A 105 6.48 4.85 11.42
CA ILE A 105 6.78 4.76 12.86
C ILE A 105 5.85 3.75 13.54
N GLY A 106 4.54 3.87 13.35
CA GLY A 106 3.56 2.93 13.92
C GLY A 106 3.73 1.51 13.41
N GLY A 107 3.86 1.33 12.09
CA GLY A 107 4.13 0.03 11.48
C GLY A 107 5.48 -0.56 11.88
N GLY A 108 6.54 0.26 11.94
CA GLY A 108 7.85 -0.17 12.43
C GLY A 108 7.82 -0.63 13.89
N ARG A 109 7.10 0.09 14.76
CA ARG A 109 6.87 -0.33 16.15
C ARG A 109 6.09 -1.64 16.22
N LEU A 110 5.10 -1.84 15.37
CA LEU A 110 4.35 -3.10 15.31
C LEU A 110 5.25 -4.27 14.91
N VAL A 111 6.10 -4.09 13.90
CA VAL A 111 7.10 -5.09 13.48
C VAL A 111 8.05 -5.41 14.63
N TYR A 112 8.58 -4.38 15.31
CA TYR A 112 9.46 -4.57 16.46
C TYR A 112 8.79 -5.36 17.59
N LEU A 113 7.56 -4.98 17.97
CA LEU A 113 6.81 -5.64 19.03
C LEU A 113 6.49 -7.10 18.69
N THR A 114 6.10 -7.38 17.44
CA THR A 114 5.77 -8.75 17.00
C THR A 114 6.98 -9.67 17.00
N PHE A 115 8.17 -9.17 16.64
CA PHE A 115 9.42 -9.92 16.81
C PHE A 115 9.82 -10.07 18.28
N TYR A 116 9.76 -8.99 19.07
CA TYR A 116 10.13 -9.01 20.48
C TYR A 116 9.25 -9.97 21.32
N LEU A 117 7.95 -10.01 21.03
CA LEU A 117 7.00 -10.90 21.69
C LEU A 117 7.03 -12.34 21.13
N GLY A 118 7.84 -12.61 20.11
CA GLY A 118 7.92 -13.94 19.48
C GLY A 118 6.58 -14.38 18.87
N GLN A 119 5.80 -13.46 18.32
CA GLN A 119 4.48 -13.80 17.75
C GLN A 119 4.64 -14.58 16.45
N ILE A 120 4.17 -15.82 16.46
CA ILE A 120 4.23 -16.75 15.34
C ILE A 120 2.80 -17.01 14.86
N SER A 121 2.61 -17.08 13.54
CA SER A 121 1.34 -17.43 12.90
C SER A 121 0.92 -18.86 13.25
N SER A 122 -0.34 -19.07 13.60
CA SER A 122 -0.80 -20.35 14.15
C SER A 122 -0.81 -21.49 13.13
N ALA A 123 -1.07 -21.19 11.84
CA ALA A 123 -1.12 -22.22 10.80
C ALA A 123 0.16 -22.27 9.96
N LEU A 124 0.80 -21.11 9.70
CA LEU A 124 2.01 -21.03 8.88
C LEU A 124 3.32 -21.21 9.66
N GLY A 125 3.32 -21.08 10.99
CA GLY A 125 4.55 -21.10 11.79
C GLY A 125 5.55 -19.96 11.50
N LEU A 126 5.13 -18.90 10.80
CA LEU A 126 5.97 -17.77 10.42
C LEU A 126 5.91 -16.64 11.47
N PRO A 127 7.03 -15.96 11.76
CA PRO A 127 7.01 -14.76 12.58
C PRO A 127 6.17 -13.66 11.92
N LEU A 128 5.16 -13.15 12.64
CA LEU A 128 4.24 -12.13 12.11
C LEU A 128 4.93 -10.83 11.72
N GLY A 129 6.12 -10.56 12.27
CA GLY A 129 6.93 -9.41 11.90
C GLY A 129 7.25 -9.35 10.39
N PHE A 130 7.43 -10.50 9.73
CA PHE A 130 7.65 -10.54 8.27
C PHE A 130 6.40 -10.16 7.48
N VAL A 131 5.21 -10.48 7.98
CA VAL A 131 3.96 -10.07 7.33
C VAL A 131 3.77 -8.56 7.48
N TYR A 132 4.04 -8.03 8.66
CA TYR A 132 3.79 -6.61 8.97
C TYR A 132 4.87 -5.66 8.47
N ILE A 133 6.03 -6.13 8.01
CA ILE A 133 7.08 -5.27 7.41
C ILE A 133 6.58 -4.53 6.17
N ILE A 134 5.53 -5.06 5.51
CA ILE A 134 4.91 -4.39 4.38
C ILE A 134 4.28 -3.04 4.77
N ILE A 135 3.91 -2.85 6.04
CA ILE A 135 3.31 -1.61 6.53
C ILE A 135 4.30 -0.44 6.40
N PRO A 136 5.49 -0.46 7.05
CA PRO A 136 6.45 0.62 6.87
C PRO A 136 6.93 0.75 5.42
N ILE A 137 7.08 -0.35 4.68
CA ILE A 137 7.46 -0.31 3.25
C ILE A 137 6.43 0.47 2.43
N SER A 138 5.13 0.18 2.61
CA SER A 138 4.06 0.92 1.94
C SER A 138 4.06 2.40 2.33
N GLY A 139 4.35 2.71 3.61
CA GLY A 139 4.53 4.08 4.09
C GLY A 139 5.63 4.85 3.35
N PHE A 140 6.79 4.21 3.09
CA PHE A 140 7.84 4.82 2.28
C PHE A 140 7.39 5.10 0.83
N PHE A 141 6.63 4.18 0.21
CA PHE A 141 6.08 4.42 -1.11
C PHE A 141 5.07 5.57 -1.14
N PHE A 142 4.18 5.68 -0.15
CA PHE A 142 3.28 6.83 -0.01
C PHE A 142 4.05 8.15 0.05
N ILE A 143 5.07 8.23 0.91
CA ILE A 143 5.90 9.44 1.04
C ILE A 143 6.59 9.76 -0.29
N PHE A 144 7.18 8.76 -0.95
CA PHE A 144 7.82 8.94 -2.25
C PHE A 144 6.87 9.52 -3.30
N TYR A 145 5.66 8.96 -3.41
CA TYR A 145 4.66 9.42 -4.36
C TYR A 145 4.12 10.81 -4.04
N SER A 146 3.83 11.10 -2.78
CA SER A 146 3.39 12.44 -2.36
C SER A 146 4.44 13.51 -2.63
N VAL A 147 5.72 13.20 -2.42
CA VAL A 147 6.82 14.12 -2.76
C VAL A 147 6.91 14.35 -4.27
N ASP A 148 6.81 13.30 -5.09
CA ASP A 148 6.80 13.46 -6.56
C ASP A 148 5.59 14.29 -7.04
N ASN A 149 4.41 14.08 -6.45
CA ASN A 149 3.20 14.86 -6.75
C ASN A 149 3.39 16.34 -6.41
N ILE A 150 3.91 16.67 -5.22
CA ILE A 150 4.19 18.06 -4.82
C ILE A 150 5.18 18.72 -5.80
N LEU A 151 6.22 18.00 -6.22
CA LEU A 151 7.22 18.51 -7.16
C LEU A 151 6.62 18.71 -8.56
N SER A 152 5.70 17.85 -8.98
CA SER A 152 4.94 18.00 -10.24
C SER A 152 4.01 19.22 -10.20
N ILE A 153 3.30 19.44 -9.08
CA ILE A 153 2.41 20.59 -8.88
C ILE A 153 3.21 21.89 -8.96
N LYS A 154 4.33 21.99 -8.24
CA LYS A 154 5.19 23.20 -8.23
C LYS A 154 5.75 23.52 -9.62
N LYS A 155 6.06 22.49 -10.42
CA LYS A 155 6.50 22.70 -11.81
C LYS A 155 5.41 23.31 -12.68
N SER A 156 4.16 22.86 -12.53
CA SER A 156 3.04 23.42 -13.30
C SER A 156 2.70 24.88 -12.96
N GLU A 157 2.97 25.33 -11.73
CA GLU A 157 2.81 26.73 -11.32
C GLU A 157 3.89 27.65 -11.89
N ASN A 158 5.11 27.14 -12.07
CA ASN A 158 6.25 27.93 -12.52
C ASN A 158 6.31 28.10 -14.05
N ASP A 159 5.55 27.28 -14.79
CA ASP A 159 5.46 27.27 -16.25
C ASP A 159 4.23 28.07 -16.78
N GLY A 160 3.38 28.63 -15.90
CA GLY A 160 2.15 29.37 -16.24
C GLY A 160 2.04 30.75 -15.62
#